data_AF-A0A6P3X688-F1
#
_entry.id   AF-A0A6P3X688-F1
#
_cell.length_a   1.000
_cell.length_b   1.000
_cell.length_c   1.000
_cell.angle_alpha   90.00
_cell.angle_beta   90.00
_cell.angle_gamma   90.00
#
_symmetry.space_group_name_H-M   'P 1'
#
loop_
_entity.id
_entity.type
_entity.pdbx_description
1 polymer ?
#
loop_
_entity_poly.entity_id
_entity_poly.type
_entity_poly.pdbx_seq_one_letter_code
_entity_poly.pdbx_strand_id
1 'polypeptide(L)'
;MAKIVDSLKNLSVKNGVEPHENNQQDCGQSKFILHVQRSYKGQGKTPRYVLSVCSSEQDQGFKFGVVYTACGLSHLGSLNNGMVPVTQMVQATYFFDDVSVIGMKFSRVNKNIIYIASENGKIRTFDTRNAEKLVAEFKDDTKKDDAKSIISFDVNCDDTLIAGGTEHTGGDAFILFWDVRYNKSGMKMKKKNTIAGGYWESHMDDITCLSFNPVKPDVLASGSTDGLINVYDLAEPSEDEALIHSLNTESSVDKLGWSSSDSLWCTTHTNALQLWNCEDASPYARFERNHLAVSPDDDPDNCYVVKYHPTNVMFGRPFVLAGSSTPQGEKLRCLSIVNDRLEMCDEIIGNNQVVRDSWVDEQNHLLLTGGEECFVNIWQLKEKPMMSREEYAHRGSARWVHKLNTEKHQCRTKPY
;
A
#
# COMPACT_ATOMS: atom_id res chain seq x y z
N MET A 1 -34.33 -31.40 40.24
CA MET A 1 -33.28 -30.37 40.38
C MET A 1 -31.86 -30.91 40.57
N ALA A 2 -31.62 -32.22 40.63
CA ALA A 2 -30.25 -32.77 40.78
C ALA A 2 -29.50 -33.03 39.45
N LYS A 3 -30.16 -32.94 38.28
CA LYS A 3 -29.52 -33.16 36.97
C LYS A 3 -29.09 -31.88 36.22
N ILE A 4 -29.29 -30.71 36.83
CA ILE A 4 -28.84 -29.42 36.27
C ILE A 4 -27.54 -28.95 36.95
N VAL A 5 -27.27 -29.42 38.17
CA VAL A 5 -26.06 -29.05 38.94
C VAL A 5 -24.82 -29.82 38.47
N ASP A 6 -24.97 -31.03 37.91
CA ASP A 6 -23.83 -31.81 37.41
C ASP A 6 -23.37 -31.40 35.99
N SER A 7 -24.25 -30.79 35.17
CA SER A 7 -23.85 -30.22 33.88
C SER A 7 -23.08 -28.89 34.01
N LEU A 8 -23.22 -28.19 35.14
CA LEU A 8 -22.50 -26.95 35.45
C LEU A 8 -21.09 -27.18 36.01
N LYS A 9 -20.77 -28.40 36.47
CA LYS A 9 -19.42 -28.76 36.94
C LYS A 9 -18.46 -29.14 35.81
N ASN A 10 -18.96 -29.41 34.60
CA ASN A 10 -18.14 -29.63 33.41
C ASN A 10 -17.83 -28.34 32.63
N LEU A 11 -18.27 -27.18 33.13
CA LEU A 11 -17.97 -25.85 32.57
C LEU A 11 -16.92 -25.07 33.39
N SER A 12 -16.34 -25.65 34.44
CA SER A 12 -15.15 -25.05 35.06
C SER A 12 -13.90 -25.46 34.28
N VAL A 13 -13.49 -24.62 33.34
CA VAL A 13 -12.17 -24.67 32.72
C VAL A 13 -11.14 -24.67 33.85
N LYS A 14 -10.46 -25.81 34.04
CA LYS A 14 -9.28 -25.89 34.88
C LYS A 14 -8.26 -24.94 34.27
N ASN A 15 -7.84 -23.94 35.04
CA ASN A 15 -6.61 -23.18 34.80
C ASN A 15 -5.43 -24.15 34.87
N GLY A 16 -5.18 -24.85 33.77
CA GLY A 16 -3.91 -25.48 33.46
C GLY A 16 -3.16 -24.53 32.55
N VAL A 17 -2.23 -23.77 33.13
CA VAL A 17 -1.16 -23.15 32.36
C VAL A 17 -0.28 -24.30 31.88
N GLU A 18 -0.64 -24.91 30.76
CA GLU A 18 0.34 -25.61 29.95
C GLU A 18 1.26 -24.53 29.36
N PRO A 19 2.59 -24.68 29.46
CA PRO A 19 3.49 -23.77 28.79
C PRO A 19 3.32 -24.04 27.29
N HIS A 20 2.45 -23.26 26.65
CA HIS A 20 2.48 -23.14 25.20
C HIS A 20 3.90 -22.73 24.85
N GLU A 21 4.59 -23.62 24.13
CA GLU A 21 5.87 -23.31 23.53
C GLU A 21 5.67 -22.01 22.76
N ASN A 22 6.31 -20.95 23.27
CA ASN A 22 6.49 -19.70 22.56
C ASN A 22 7.27 -20.03 21.29
N ASN A 23 6.57 -20.43 20.23
CA ASN A 23 6.96 -20.07 18.88
C ASN A 23 6.66 -18.58 18.69
N GLN A 24 7.29 -17.75 19.53
CA GLN A 24 7.69 -16.41 19.14
C GLN A 24 8.66 -16.62 17.99
N GLN A 25 8.10 -16.75 16.80
CA GLN A 25 8.85 -16.48 15.59
C GLN A 25 9.08 -14.98 15.64
N ASP A 26 10.15 -14.61 16.36
CA ASP A 26 10.70 -13.25 16.40
C ASP A 26 10.69 -12.75 14.96
N CYS A 27 10.03 -11.61 14.70
CA CYS A 27 10.10 -10.99 13.39
C CYS A 27 11.59 -10.91 13.08
N GLY A 28 12.05 -11.70 12.10
CA GLY A 28 13.46 -11.89 11.84
C GLY A 28 14.14 -10.52 11.80
N GLN A 29 15.38 -10.43 12.29
CA GLN A 29 16.11 -9.18 12.51
C GLN A 29 16.33 -8.31 11.24
N SER A 30 15.67 -8.63 10.13
CA SER A 30 15.62 -7.92 8.87
C SER A 30 15.14 -6.49 9.04
N LYS A 31 15.85 -5.57 8.40
CA LYS A 31 15.53 -4.15 8.39
C LYS A 31 15.57 -3.59 6.99
N PHE A 32 14.68 -2.65 6.72
CA PHE A 32 14.74 -1.84 5.52
C PHE A 32 15.86 -0.82 5.64
N ILE A 33 16.73 -0.80 4.63
CA ILE A 33 17.79 0.18 4.50
C ILE A 33 17.55 0.93 3.20
N LEU A 34 17.70 2.26 3.25
CA LEU A 34 17.56 3.10 2.07
C LEU A 34 18.55 2.63 1.00
N HIS A 35 18.01 2.13 -0.11
CA HIS A 35 18.80 1.67 -1.25
C HIS A 35 18.99 2.80 -2.25
N VAL A 36 17.89 3.49 -2.59
CA VAL A 36 17.89 4.62 -3.51
C VAL A 36 16.89 5.66 -3.04
N GLN A 37 17.27 6.94 -3.10
CA GLN A 37 16.36 8.07 -2.95
C GLN A 37 16.50 8.98 -4.15
N ARG A 38 15.37 9.36 -4.74
CA ARG A 38 15.31 10.33 -5.84
C ARG A 38 14.30 11.43 -5.51
N SER A 39 14.75 12.67 -5.61
CA SER A 39 13.88 13.83 -5.53
C SER A 39 13.44 14.28 -6.91
N TYR A 40 12.16 14.61 -7.03
CA TYR A 40 11.57 15.21 -8.23
C TYR A 40 11.21 16.68 -8.02
N LYS A 41 11.69 17.29 -6.92
CA LYS A 41 11.47 18.69 -6.59
C LYS A 41 12.13 19.59 -7.66
N GLY A 42 11.39 20.56 -8.19
CA GLY A 42 11.94 21.60 -9.06
C GLY A 42 12.18 21.24 -10.54
N GLN A 43 11.69 20.10 -11.04
CA GLN A 43 11.73 19.80 -12.48
C GLN A 43 10.44 20.30 -13.17
N GLY A 44 10.50 21.43 -13.88
CA GLY A 44 9.39 21.92 -14.71
C GLY A 44 8.15 22.38 -13.91
N LYS A 45 6.93 22.04 -14.39
CA LYS A 45 5.67 22.27 -13.66
C LYS A 45 5.79 21.56 -12.30
N THR A 46 5.94 22.32 -11.23
CA THR A 46 6.39 21.80 -9.93
C THR A 46 5.35 20.84 -9.33
N PRO A 47 5.64 19.53 -9.23
CA PRO A 47 4.78 18.63 -8.48
C PRO A 47 4.73 19.08 -7.01
N ARG A 48 3.54 19.01 -6.39
CA ARG A 48 3.40 19.30 -4.96
C ARG A 48 3.86 18.13 -4.10
N TYR A 49 3.42 16.91 -4.45
CA TYR A 49 3.86 15.67 -3.82
C TYR A 49 3.66 14.45 -4.74
N VAL A 50 4.21 13.31 -4.35
CA VAL A 50 3.90 12.00 -4.98
C VAL A 50 2.56 11.52 -4.45
N LEU A 51 1.59 11.34 -5.35
CA LEU A 51 0.24 10.88 -5.02
C LEU A 51 0.19 9.36 -4.84
N SER A 52 0.73 8.63 -5.81
CA SER A 52 0.68 7.17 -5.84
C SER A 52 1.90 6.59 -6.53
N VAL A 53 2.27 5.39 -6.10
CA VAL A 53 3.32 4.58 -6.69
C VAL A 53 2.79 3.20 -7.06
N CYS A 54 3.27 2.65 -8.17
CA CYS A 54 2.93 1.28 -8.59
C CYS A 54 4.17 0.59 -9.17
N SER A 55 4.13 -0.72 -9.30
CA SER A 55 5.22 -1.50 -9.90
C SER A 55 4.68 -2.64 -10.76
N SER A 56 5.52 -3.14 -11.68
CA SER A 56 5.23 -4.32 -12.49
C SER A 56 5.68 -5.57 -11.75
N GLU A 57 4.75 -6.50 -11.51
CA GLU A 57 5.03 -7.80 -10.87
C GLU A 57 5.73 -8.82 -11.81
N GLN A 58 5.87 -8.51 -13.11
CA GLN A 58 6.22 -9.50 -14.14
C GLN A 58 7.63 -9.40 -14.74
N ASP A 59 8.49 -8.49 -14.29
CA ASP A 59 9.78 -8.23 -14.96
C ASP A 59 10.96 -8.66 -14.09
N GLN A 60 12.03 -9.18 -14.70
CA GLN A 60 13.27 -9.53 -13.98
C GLN A 60 14.02 -8.30 -13.43
N GLY A 61 13.60 -7.10 -13.84
CA GLY A 61 14.06 -5.82 -13.31
C GLY A 61 12.91 -5.05 -12.67
N PHE A 62 13.22 -4.20 -11.70
CA PHE A 62 12.21 -3.48 -10.93
C PHE A 62 11.74 -2.23 -11.69
N LYS A 63 10.59 -2.32 -12.36
CA LYS A 63 9.91 -1.18 -12.99
C LYS A 63 8.88 -0.59 -12.06
N PHE A 64 8.85 0.72 -11.97
CA PHE A 64 7.89 1.42 -11.13
C PHE A 64 7.34 2.65 -11.80
N GLY A 65 6.12 2.98 -11.43
CA GLY A 65 5.39 4.14 -11.87
C GLY A 65 5.21 5.10 -10.70
N VAL A 66 5.33 6.40 -10.98
CA VAL A 66 5.11 7.46 -9.99
C VAL A 66 4.14 8.49 -10.57
N VAL A 67 3.10 8.80 -9.82
CA VAL A 67 2.12 9.83 -10.15
C VAL A 67 2.28 11.00 -9.19
N TYR A 68 2.22 12.21 -9.74
CA TYR A 68 2.36 13.45 -8.98
C TYR A 68 1.07 14.25 -8.99
N THR A 69 0.81 14.99 -7.91
CA THR A 69 -0.38 15.82 -7.81
C THR A 69 -0.29 17.11 -8.61
N ALA A 70 -1.41 17.51 -9.20
CA ALA A 70 -1.69 18.87 -9.69
C ALA A 70 -0.73 19.41 -10.77
N CYS A 71 -0.05 18.53 -11.51
CA CYS A 71 0.85 18.94 -12.60
C CYS A 71 0.69 18.11 -13.88
N GLY A 72 -0.21 17.12 -13.89
CA GLY A 72 -0.38 16.23 -15.04
C GLY A 72 0.87 15.43 -15.38
N LEU A 73 1.76 15.20 -14.41
CA LEU A 73 3.02 14.50 -14.59
C LEU A 73 2.91 13.07 -14.06
N SER A 74 3.47 12.13 -14.81
CA SER A 74 3.75 10.79 -14.33
C SER A 74 5.08 10.32 -14.87
N HIS A 75 5.86 9.63 -14.03
CA HIS A 75 7.14 9.06 -14.42
C HIS A 75 7.08 7.54 -14.41
N LEU A 76 7.62 6.94 -15.46
CA LEU A 76 7.99 5.53 -15.48
C LEU A 76 9.47 5.44 -15.19
N GLY A 77 9.83 4.65 -14.20
CA GLY A 77 11.20 4.32 -13.88
C GLY A 77 11.51 2.84 -13.86
N SER A 78 12.80 2.52 -13.91
CA SER A 78 13.30 1.15 -13.84
C SER A 78 14.62 1.12 -13.07
N LEU A 79 14.80 0.05 -12.30
CA LEU A 79 16.05 -0.33 -11.67
C LEU A 79 16.47 -1.69 -12.23
N ASN A 80 17.62 -1.73 -12.91
CA ASN A 80 18.22 -2.97 -13.36
C ASN A 80 19.07 -3.55 -12.22
N ASN A 81 19.24 -4.87 -12.14
CA ASN A 81 19.99 -5.59 -11.08
C ASN A 81 21.52 -5.33 -11.05
N GLY A 82 21.98 -4.19 -11.56
CA GLY A 82 23.34 -3.66 -11.38
C GLY A 82 23.26 -2.29 -10.72
N MET A 83 24.35 -1.83 -10.11
CA MET A 83 24.49 -0.48 -9.55
C MET A 83 24.32 0.59 -10.64
N VAL A 84 23.10 0.82 -11.11
CA VAL A 84 22.80 1.92 -12.03
C VAL A 84 22.82 3.20 -11.19
N PRO A 85 23.58 4.23 -11.59
CA PRO A 85 23.54 5.51 -10.89
C PRO A 85 22.09 6.04 -10.87
N VAL A 86 21.68 6.56 -9.71
CA VAL A 86 20.33 7.08 -9.38
C VAL A 86 19.77 8.04 -10.45
N THR A 87 20.65 8.69 -11.21
CA THR A 87 20.32 9.62 -12.29
C THR A 87 19.59 8.98 -13.48
N GLN A 88 19.76 7.70 -13.78
CA GLN A 88 19.14 7.02 -14.93
C GLN A 88 17.80 6.32 -14.66
N MET A 89 17.20 6.50 -13.48
CA MET A 89 15.97 5.78 -13.13
C MET A 89 14.75 6.16 -13.97
N VAL A 90 14.61 7.38 -14.48
CA VAL A 90 13.44 7.79 -15.28
C VAL A 90 13.61 7.30 -16.72
N GLN A 91 12.76 6.37 -17.11
CA GLN A 91 12.68 5.86 -18.48
C GLN A 91 11.75 6.72 -19.35
N ALA A 92 10.65 7.23 -18.77
CA ALA A 92 9.69 8.04 -19.50
C ALA A 92 8.95 9.05 -18.60
N THR A 93 8.45 10.10 -19.23
CA THR A 93 7.59 11.12 -18.61
C THR A 93 6.35 11.28 -19.46
N TYR A 94 5.18 11.20 -18.83
CA TYR A 94 3.89 11.43 -19.45
C TYR A 94 3.34 12.77 -18.99
N PHE A 95 2.87 13.59 -19.94
CA PHE A 95 2.31 14.91 -19.71
C PHE A 95 0.84 14.96 -20.12
N PHE A 96 0.00 15.52 -19.26
CA PHE A 96 -1.46 15.54 -19.43
C PHE A 96 -2.06 16.96 -19.41
N ASP A 97 -1.45 17.94 -20.08
CA ASP A 97 -2.01 19.29 -20.31
C ASP A 97 -2.68 19.96 -19.08
N ASP A 98 -2.02 19.92 -17.92
CA ASP A 98 -2.53 20.46 -16.63
C ASP A 98 -3.75 19.77 -16.02
N VAL A 99 -4.16 18.62 -16.55
CA VAL A 99 -5.17 17.75 -15.94
C VAL A 99 -4.51 16.91 -14.85
N SER A 100 -5.14 16.83 -13.66
CA SER A 100 -4.63 15.98 -12.58
C SER A 100 -4.63 14.51 -13.02
N VAL A 101 -3.53 13.82 -12.74
CA VAL A 101 -3.46 12.36 -12.91
C VAL A 101 -3.91 11.74 -11.61
N ILE A 102 -4.87 10.82 -11.72
CA ILE A 102 -5.49 10.13 -10.59
C ILE A 102 -4.63 8.96 -10.14
N GLY A 103 -4.09 8.21 -11.09
CA GLY A 103 -3.20 7.10 -10.79
C GLY A 103 -2.66 6.44 -12.05
N MET A 104 -1.80 5.45 -11.82
CA MET A 104 -1.17 4.66 -12.87
C MET A 104 -1.14 3.19 -12.43
N LYS A 105 -1.39 2.28 -13.37
CA LYS A 105 -1.38 0.83 -13.15
C LYS A 105 -0.61 0.14 -14.28
N PHE A 106 0.24 -0.82 -13.93
CA PHE A 106 0.83 -1.73 -14.92
C PHE A 106 -0.19 -2.80 -15.30
N SER A 107 -0.16 -3.17 -16.58
CA SER A 107 -0.90 -4.33 -17.10
C SER A 107 -0.40 -5.61 -16.43
N ARG A 108 -1.34 -6.43 -15.95
CA ARG A 108 -1.01 -7.71 -15.29
C ARG A 108 -0.76 -8.84 -16.29
N VAL A 109 -1.04 -8.65 -17.57
CA VAL A 109 -0.84 -9.66 -18.62
C VAL A 109 0.29 -9.27 -19.57
N ASN A 110 0.53 -7.97 -19.78
CA ASN A 110 1.54 -7.47 -20.68
C ASN A 110 2.41 -6.40 -20.00
N LYS A 111 3.60 -6.82 -19.57
CA LYS A 111 4.64 -5.98 -18.96
C LYS A 111 5.06 -4.70 -19.72
N ASN A 112 4.63 -4.56 -20.97
CA ASN A 112 4.91 -3.37 -21.78
C ASN A 112 3.75 -2.39 -21.84
N ILE A 113 2.69 -2.59 -21.06
CA ILE A 113 1.49 -1.76 -21.10
C ILE A 113 1.28 -1.13 -19.73
N ILE A 114 0.96 0.17 -19.75
CA ILE A 114 0.54 0.92 -18.57
C ILE A 114 -0.77 1.64 -18.86
N TYR A 115 -1.57 1.80 -17.81
CA TYR A 115 -2.81 2.57 -17.79
C TYR A 115 -2.60 3.79 -16.91
N ILE A 116 -3.03 4.95 -17.38
CA ILE A 116 -2.97 6.21 -16.64
C ILE A 116 -4.35 6.85 -16.71
N ALA A 117 -4.96 7.09 -15.56
CA ALA A 117 -6.25 7.77 -15.45
C ALA A 117 -6.04 9.25 -15.11
N SER A 118 -6.82 10.12 -15.75
CA SER A 118 -6.83 11.55 -15.49
C SER A 118 -8.22 12.03 -15.11
N GLU A 119 -8.27 13.07 -14.29
CA GLU A 119 -9.48 13.63 -13.67
C GLU A 119 -10.55 14.03 -14.69
N ASN A 120 -10.15 14.39 -15.91
CA ASN A 120 -11.07 14.72 -17.02
C ASN A 120 -11.86 13.52 -17.61
N GLY A 121 -11.98 12.42 -16.86
CA GLY A 121 -12.76 11.24 -17.25
C GLY A 121 -12.09 10.38 -18.33
N LYS A 122 -10.76 10.49 -18.50
CA LYS A 122 -10.02 9.73 -19.51
C LYS A 122 -9.04 8.76 -18.88
N ILE A 123 -9.05 7.53 -19.37
CA ILE A 123 -8.04 6.51 -19.05
C ILE A 123 -7.26 6.22 -20.32
N ARG A 124 -5.94 6.43 -20.30
CA ARG A 124 -5.08 6.25 -21.47
C ARG A 124 -4.11 5.10 -21.25
N THR A 125 -3.87 4.35 -22.32
CA THR A 125 -2.96 3.21 -22.33
C THR A 125 -1.74 3.53 -23.18
N PHE A 126 -0.54 3.24 -22.66
CA PHE A 126 0.73 3.50 -23.34
C PHE A 126 1.58 2.23 -23.42
N ASP A 127 2.39 2.12 -24.48
CA ASP A 127 3.40 1.06 -24.62
C ASP A 127 4.73 1.52 -24.02
N THR A 128 5.21 0.87 -22.97
CA THR A 128 6.43 1.28 -22.25
C THR A 128 7.71 1.18 -23.10
N ARG A 129 7.67 0.43 -24.22
CA ARG A 129 8.82 0.33 -25.15
C ARG A 129 8.94 1.58 -26.02
N ASN A 130 7.83 2.30 -26.21
CA ASN A 130 7.79 3.58 -26.89
C ASN A 130 6.86 4.51 -26.11
N ALA A 131 7.44 5.21 -25.14
CA ALA A 131 6.75 6.00 -24.14
C ALA A 131 5.72 7.01 -24.69
N GLU A 132 5.90 7.52 -25.91
CA GLU A 132 4.97 8.49 -26.49
C GLU A 132 3.80 7.83 -27.23
N LYS A 133 3.84 6.51 -27.41
CA LYS A 133 2.83 5.79 -28.20
C LYS A 133 1.58 5.52 -27.37
N LEU A 134 0.56 6.36 -27.57
CA LEU A 134 -0.81 6.10 -27.15
C LEU A 134 -1.36 4.85 -27.86
N VAL A 135 -1.73 3.84 -27.09
CA VAL A 135 -2.31 2.57 -27.57
C VAL A 135 -3.84 2.66 -27.62
N ALA A 136 -4.44 3.23 -26.58
CA ALA A 136 -5.89 3.39 -26.44
C ALA A 136 -6.23 4.57 -25.51
N GLU A 137 -7.43 5.14 -25.68
CA GLU A 137 -8.01 6.14 -24.78
C GLU A 137 -9.47 5.74 -24.51
N PHE A 138 -9.81 5.52 -23.25
CA PHE A 138 -11.15 5.19 -22.78
C PHE A 138 -11.77 6.42 -22.12
N LYS A 139 -13.05 6.67 -22.39
CA LYS A 139 -13.82 7.78 -21.83
C LYS A 139 -15.31 7.48 -21.89
N ASP A 140 -16.09 8.19 -21.09
CA ASP A 140 -17.54 8.26 -21.26
C ASP A 140 -17.86 9.16 -22.46
N ASP A 141 -18.55 8.62 -23.47
CA ASP A 141 -19.01 9.34 -24.66
C ASP A 141 -20.55 9.39 -24.78
N THR A 142 -21.27 9.02 -23.72
CA THR A 142 -22.74 9.00 -23.68
C THR A 142 -23.34 10.39 -23.82
N LYS A 143 -22.68 11.42 -23.26
CA LYS A 143 -23.05 12.83 -23.40
C LYS A 143 -21.86 13.64 -23.91
N LYS A 144 -22.08 14.42 -24.99
CA LYS A 144 -20.99 15.09 -25.72
C LYS A 144 -20.26 16.19 -24.93
N ASP A 145 -20.85 16.73 -23.87
CA ASP A 145 -20.31 17.89 -23.13
C ASP A 145 -20.35 17.71 -21.59
N ASP A 146 -20.47 16.47 -21.10
CA ASP A 146 -20.65 16.16 -19.67
C ASP A 146 -19.74 15.00 -19.25
N ALA A 147 -18.43 15.20 -19.41
CA ALA A 147 -17.43 14.21 -19.01
C ALA A 147 -17.41 14.10 -17.49
N LYS A 148 -17.72 12.90 -16.97
CA LYS A 148 -17.68 12.61 -15.54
C LYS A 148 -16.25 12.65 -15.02
N SER A 149 -16.05 13.38 -13.93
CA SER A 149 -14.76 13.41 -13.23
C SER A 149 -14.48 12.04 -12.64
N ILE A 150 -13.39 11.39 -13.08
CA ILE A 150 -12.96 10.10 -12.51
C ILE A 150 -11.96 10.42 -11.41
N ILE A 151 -12.15 9.84 -10.23
CA ILE A 151 -11.29 10.03 -9.04
C ILE A 151 -10.67 8.73 -8.54
N SER A 152 -11.09 7.59 -9.07
CA SER A 152 -10.46 6.28 -8.81
C SER A 152 -10.56 5.38 -10.04
N PHE A 153 -9.61 4.44 -10.20
CA PHE A 153 -9.71 3.44 -11.25
C PHE A 153 -8.89 2.19 -10.92
N ASP A 154 -9.26 1.06 -11.52
CA ASP A 154 -8.46 -0.15 -11.49
C ASP A 154 -8.65 -0.97 -12.77
N VAL A 155 -7.75 -1.94 -12.98
CA VAL A 155 -7.77 -2.86 -14.12
C VAL A 155 -7.82 -4.28 -13.58
N ASN A 156 -8.71 -5.11 -14.12
CA ASN A 156 -8.90 -6.47 -13.64
C ASN A 156 -7.68 -7.36 -13.92
N CYS A 157 -7.61 -8.51 -13.25
CA CYS A 157 -6.40 -9.32 -13.21
C CYS A 157 -6.00 -9.95 -14.56
N ASP A 158 -6.90 -9.98 -15.56
CA ASP A 158 -6.66 -10.50 -16.90
C ASP A 158 -6.58 -9.41 -18.00
N ASP A 159 -6.54 -8.13 -17.62
CA ASP A 159 -6.50 -6.95 -18.49
C ASP A 159 -7.61 -6.90 -19.56
N THR A 160 -8.81 -7.40 -19.22
CA THR A 160 -9.97 -7.34 -20.11
C THR A 160 -10.93 -6.22 -19.75
N LEU A 161 -10.95 -5.76 -18.51
CA LEU A 161 -11.89 -4.77 -18.01
C LEU A 161 -11.17 -3.68 -17.20
N ILE A 162 -11.61 -2.44 -17.41
CA ILE A 162 -11.24 -1.26 -16.62
C ILE A 162 -12.49 -0.77 -15.92
N ALA A 163 -12.36 -0.41 -14.64
CA ALA A 163 -13.38 0.29 -13.89
C ALA A 163 -12.87 1.68 -13.47
N GLY A 164 -13.73 2.69 -13.51
CA GLY A 164 -13.45 4.05 -13.05
C GLY A 164 -14.57 4.57 -12.17
N GLY A 165 -14.23 5.04 -10.97
CA GLY A 165 -15.17 5.62 -10.00
C GLY A 165 -15.17 7.14 -10.11
N THR A 166 -16.35 7.74 -10.05
CA THR A 166 -16.50 9.19 -10.23
C THR A 166 -16.63 9.96 -8.92
N GLU A 167 -16.34 11.25 -9.01
CA GLU A 167 -16.75 12.23 -7.99
C GLU A 167 -18.27 12.35 -7.99
N HIS A 168 -18.83 12.59 -6.81
CA HIS A 168 -20.23 12.91 -6.60
C HIS A 168 -20.52 14.31 -7.14
N THR A 169 -21.07 14.35 -8.35
CA THR A 169 -21.35 15.60 -9.06
C THR A 169 -22.76 15.58 -9.60
N GLY A 170 -23.51 16.67 -9.37
CA GLY A 170 -24.90 16.75 -9.82
C GLY A 170 -25.87 15.84 -9.05
N GLY A 171 -25.46 15.30 -7.90
CA GLY A 171 -26.30 14.45 -7.04
C GLY A 171 -26.05 12.95 -7.19
N ASP A 172 -25.14 12.53 -8.07
CA ASP A 172 -24.89 11.13 -8.37
C ASP A 172 -23.38 10.83 -8.39
N ALA A 173 -23.01 9.59 -8.06
CA ALA A 173 -21.68 9.01 -8.24
C ALA A 173 -21.80 7.68 -9.01
N PHE A 174 -20.87 7.39 -9.90
CA PHE A 174 -20.97 6.29 -10.85
C PHE A 174 -19.72 5.42 -10.86
N ILE A 175 -19.89 4.11 -11.02
CA ILE A 175 -18.82 3.20 -11.42
C ILE A 175 -18.97 2.97 -12.92
N LEU A 176 -17.95 3.27 -13.71
CA LEU A 176 -17.97 3.16 -15.17
C LEU A 176 -17.05 2.03 -15.62
N PHE A 177 -17.48 1.27 -16.63
CA PHE A 177 -16.76 0.11 -17.13
C PHE A 177 -16.34 0.26 -18.58
N TRP A 178 -15.12 -0.17 -18.91
CA TRP A 178 -14.63 -0.26 -20.29
C TRP A 178 -13.96 -1.60 -20.54
N ASP A 179 -14.37 -2.30 -21.60
CA ASP A 179 -13.72 -3.52 -22.03
C ASP A 179 -12.54 -3.20 -22.97
N VAL A 180 -11.35 -3.62 -22.55
CA VAL A 180 -10.05 -3.38 -23.20
C VAL A 180 -9.93 -4.13 -24.53
N ARG A 181 -10.59 -5.28 -24.65
CA ARG A 181 -10.49 -6.18 -25.82
C ARG A 181 -11.16 -5.59 -27.05
N TYR A 182 -12.23 -4.80 -26.88
CA TYR A 182 -12.88 -4.12 -28.01
C TYR A 182 -11.97 -3.14 -28.77
N ASN A 183 -10.76 -2.86 -28.25
CA ASN A 183 -9.76 -2.04 -28.92
C ASN A 183 -8.84 -2.83 -29.90
N LYS A 184 -8.87 -4.17 -29.87
CA LYS A 184 -8.04 -5.03 -30.73
C LYS A 184 -8.80 -5.45 -32.01
N SER A 185 -8.53 -4.75 -33.11
CA SER A 185 -8.72 -5.15 -34.53
C SER A 185 -10.14 -5.40 -35.08
N GLY A 186 -10.58 -4.58 -36.05
CA GLY A 186 -11.61 -4.94 -37.05
C GLY A 186 -12.99 -4.27 -36.93
N MET A 187 -13.33 -3.71 -35.77
CA MET A 187 -14.60 -2.98 -35.59
C MET A 187 -14.51 -1.56 -36.18
N LYS A 188 -15.59 -1.09 -36.85
CA LYS A 188 -15.67 0.29 -37.37
C LYS A 188 -15.37 1.30 -36.24
N MET A 189 -14.56 2.32 -36.54
CA MET A 189 -14.02 3.34 -35.62
C MET A 189 -15.05 3.99 -34.65
N LYS A 190 -16.35 3.92 -34.94
CA LYS A 190 -17.44 4.46 -34.10
C LYS A 190 -17.77 3.65 -32.83
N LYS A 191 -17.31 2.38 -32.72
CA LYS A 191 -17.52 1.51 -31.54
C LYS A 191 -16.23 1.20 -30.79
N LYS A 192 -15.13 1.84 -31.18
CA LYS A 192 -13.81 1.63 -30.58
C LYS A 192 -13.72 2.58 -29.39
N ASN A 193 -13.52 2.04 -28.19
CA ASN A 193 -13.37 2.78 -26.93
C ASN A 193 -14.66 3.36 -26.31
N THR A 194 -15.84 2.86 -26.66
CA THR A 194 -17.11 3.23 -25.99
C THR A 194 -17.20 2.58 -24.60
N ILE A 195 -17.88 3.24 -23.68
CA ILE A 195 -18.24 2.68 -22.38
C ILE A 195 -18.99 1.34 -22.56
N ALA A 196 -18.62 0.33 -21.77
CA ALA A 196 -19.26 -1.00 -21.78
C ALA A 196 -20.55 -1.01 -20.94
N GLY A 197 -20.56 -0.23 -19.87
CA GLY A 197 -21.67 -0.09 -18.94
C GLY A 197 -21.24 0.72 -17.72
N GLY A 198 -22.08 0.74 -16.70
CA GLY A 198 -21.78 1.36 -15.43
C GLY A 198 -22.70 0.85 -14.34
N TYR A 199 -22.48 1.34 -13.14
CA TYR A 199 -23.38 1.26 -11.99
C TYR A 199 -23.69 2.68 -11.53
N TRP A 200 -24.97 2.96 -11.30
CA TRP A 200 -25.50 4.31 -11.12
C TRP A 200 -26.05 4.58 -9.73
N GLU A 201 -26.36 3.54 -8.95
CA GLU A 201 -27.02 3.67 -7.64
C GLU A 201 -26.25 2.95 -6.53
N SER A 202 -24.97 2.65 -6.80
CA SER A 202 -24.09 1.89 -5.91
C SER A 202 -23.62 2.66 -4.68
N HIS A 203 -23.37 3.97 -4.82
CA HIS A 203 -22.84 4.81 -3.76
C HIS A 203 -23.54 6.17 -3.76
N MET A 204 -23.65 6.76 -2.57
CA MET A 204 -24.33 8.06 -2.38
C MET A 204 -23.36 9.24 -2.41
N ASP A 205 -22.06 8.98 -2.49
CA ASP A 205 -20.99 9.98 -2.41
C ASP A 205 -19.73 9.48 -3.18
N ASP A 206 -18.66 10.28 -3.22
CA ASP A 206 -17.41 10.04 -3.96
C ASP A 206 -16.92 8.59 -3.91
N ILE A 207 -16.65 7.98 -5.07
CA ILE A 207 -16.06 6.63 -5.15
C ILE A 207 -14.54 6.76 -5.10
N THR A 208 -14.00 6.76 -3.89
CA THR A 208 -12.59 7.06 -3.58
C THR A 208 -11.63 5.97 -4.04
N CYS A 209 -12.08 4.72 -4.12
CA CYS A 209 -11.23 3.61 -4.48
C CYS A 209 -11.99 2.47 -5.17
N LEU A 210 -11.31 1.82 -6.11
CA LEU A 210 -11.75 0.61 -6.79
C LEU A 210 -10.62 -0.40 -6.70
N SER A 211 -10.95 -1.66 -6.44
CA SER A 211 -9.98 -2.74 -6.43
C SER A 211 -10.59 -4.02 -7.01
N PHE A 212 -10.11 -4.42 -8.17
CA PHE A 212 -10.42 -5.74 -8.71
C PHE A 212 -9.76 -6.84 -7.89
N ASN A 213 -10.47 -7.94 -7.75
CA ASN A 213 -9.96 -9.11 -7.07
C ASN A 213 -8.71 -9.64 -7.81
N PRO A 214 -7.65 -10.01 -7.09
CA PRO A 214 -6.39 -10.42 -7.71
C PRO A 214 -6.48 -11.77 -8.44
N VAL A 215 -7.52 -12.57 -8.19
CA VAL A 215 -7.70 -13.93 -8.73
C VAL A 215 -8.97 -14.06 -9.58
N LYS A 216 -10.07 -13.43 -9.15
CA LYS A 216 -11.38 -13.52 -9.81
C LYS A 216 -11.60 -12.27 -10.71
N PRO A 217 -11.48 -12.37 -12.05
CA PRO A 217 -11.48 -11.21 -12.94
C PRO A 217 -12.79 -10.42 -12.97
N ASP A 218 -13.89 -11.08 -12.60
CA ASP A 218 -15.24 -10.50 -12.58
C ASP A 218 -15.63 -10.00 -11.17
N VAL A 219 -14.75 -10.06 -10.17
CA VAL A 219 -15.05 -9.54 -8.83
C VAL A 219 -14.40 -8.18 -8.61
N LEU A 220 -15.20 -7.20 -8.23
CA LEU A 220 -14.77 -5.82 -7.96
C LEU A 220 -15.20 -5.39 -6.57
N ALA A 221 -14.33 -4.68 -5.86
CA ALA A 221 -14.70 -3.95 -4.65
C ALA A 221 -14.60 -2.43 -4.89
N SER A 222 -15.58 -1.67 -4.43
CA SER A 222 -15.58 -0.21 -4.41
C SER A 222 -15.66 0.31 -2.98
N GLY A 223 -15.00 1.44 -2.70
CA GLY A 223 -15.12 2.16 -1.44
C GLY A 223 -15.48 3.62 -1.69
N SER A 224 -16.28 4.20 -0.80
CA SER A 224 -16.78 5.57 -0.92
C SER A 224 -16.67 6.39 0.36
N THR A 225 -16.79 7.71 0.23
CA THR A 225 -16.95 8.64 1.34
C THR A 225 -18.27 8.45 2.11
N ASP A 226 -19.25 7.76 1.53
CA ASP A 226 -20.50 7.39 2.21
C ASP A 226 -20.31 6.39 3.37
N GLY A 227 -19.11 5.82 3.51
CA GLY A 227 -18.76 4.88 4.56
C GLY A 227 -19.11 3.42 4.25
N LEU A 228 -19.32 3.10 2.97
CA LEU A 228 -19.57 1.75 2.49
C LEU A 228 -18.42 1.23 1.62
N ILE A 229 -18.18 -0.08 1.73
CA ILE A 229 -17.48 -0.87 0.74
C ILE A 229 -18.50 -1.81 0.10
N ASN A 230 -18.64 -1.76 -1.21
CA ASN A 230 -19.48 -2.70 -1.94
C ASN A 230 -18.63 -3.69 -2.72
N VAL A 231 -19.05 -4.96 -2.75
CA VAL A 231 -18.40 -6.03 -3.49
C VAL A 231 -19.37 -6.55 -4.53
N TYR A 232 -18.93 -6.64 -5.79
CA TYR A 232 -19.76 -7.01 -6.93
C TYR A 232 -19.24 -8.26 -7.64
N ASP A 233 -20.17 -9.06 -8.16
CA ASP A 233 -19.94 -10.04 -9.23
C ASP A 233 -20.38 -9.44 -10.56
N LEU A 234 -19.41 -9.03 -11.37
CA LEU A 234 -19.62 -8.41 -12.68
C LEU A 234 -20.02 -9.41 -13.77
N ALA A 235 -20.11 -10.71 -13.45
CA ALA A 235 -20.69 -11.70 -14.36
C ALA A 235 -22.22 -11.61 -14.42
N GLU A 236 -22.84 -11.00 -13.40
CA GLU A 236 -24.28 -10.80 -13.33
C GLU A 236 -24.76 -9.69 -14.28
N PRO A 237 -25.99 -9.79 -14.83
CA PRO A 237 -26.43 -8.93 -15.92
C PRO A 237 -26.92 -7.55 -15.47
N SER A 238 -27.09 -7.32 -14.16
CA SER A 238 -27.60 -6.07 -13.60
C SER A 238 -26.85 -5.64 -12.34
N GLU A 239 -26.91 -4.34 -12.00
CA GLU A 239 -26.28 -3.77 -10.80
C GLU A 239 -26.80 -4.42 -9.51
N ASP A 240 -28.12 -4.57 -9.40
CA ASP A 240 -28.79 -5.14 -8.23
C ASP A 240 -28.39 -6.61 -8.00
N GLU A 241 -28.25 -7.40 -9.06
CA GLU A 241 -27.83 -8.80 -8.97
C GLU A 241 -26.33 -8.94 -8.76
N ALA A 242 -25.55 -7.99 -9.28
CA ALA A 242 -24.10 -7.98 -9.11
C ALA A 242 -23.68 -7.69 -7.66
N LEU A 243 -24.43 -6.90 -6.89
CA LEU A 243 -24.05 -6.54 -5.52
C LEU A 243 -24.11 -7.77 -4.59
N ILE A 244 -22.93 -8.26 -4.19
CA ILE A 244 -22.79 -9.42 -3.29
C ILE A 244 -22.84 -8.99 -1.83
N HIS A 245 -22.06 -7.96 -1.48
CA HIS A 245 -21.88 -7.50 -0.11
C HIS A 245 -21.82 -5.98 -0.05
N SER A 246 -22.36 -5.42 1.04
CA SER A 246 -22.19 -4.02 1.41
C SER A 246 -21.71 -3.96 2.87
N LEU A 247 -20.47 -3.49 3.05
CA LEU A 247 -19.74 -3.50 4.31
C LEU A 247 -19.67 -2.08 4.86
N ASN A 248 -20.20 -1.86 6.06
CA ASN A 248 -20.25 -0.54 6.68
C ASN A 248 -18.96 -0.28 7.48
N THR A 249 -18.13 0.65 7.01
CA THR A 249 -16.85 1.00 7.65
C THR A 249 -17.00 2.01 8.78
N GLU A 250 -18.21 2.54 9.00
CA GLU A 250 -18.56 3.60 9.97
C GLU A 250 -17.77 4.92 9.77
N SER A 251 -17.05 5.05 8.66
CA SER A 251 -16.19 6.18 8.32
C SER A 251 -15.86 6.17 6.83
N SER A 252 -15.60 7.33 6.24
CA SER A 252 -15.27 7.45 4.82
C SER A 252 -14.03 6.63 4.42
N VAL A 253 -14.17 5.82 3.38
CA VAL A 253 -13.10 4.93 2.89
C VAL A 253 -12.06 5.75 2.12
N ASP A 254 -10.79 5.59 2.46
CA ASP A 254 -9.64 6.25 1.81
C ASP A 254 -8.93 5.31 0.83
N LYS A 255 -8.56 4.10 1.28
CA LYS A 255 -7.96 3.07 0.43
C LYS A 255 -8.60 1.72 0.66
N LEU A 256 -8.53 0.89 -0.37
CA LEU A 256 -9.10 -0.45 -0.39
C LEU A 256 -8.16 -1.38 -1.14
N GLY A 257 -8.08 -2.63 -0.69
CA GLY A 257 -7.42 -3.68 -1.44
C GLY A 257 -7.79 -5.06 -0.93
N TRP A 258 -7.46 -6.05 -1.74
CA TRP A 258 -7.64 -7.46 -1.41
C TRP A 258 -6.45 -7.99 -0.63
N SER A 259 -6.72 -8.78 0.42
CA SER A 259 -5.73 -9.59 1.13
C SER A 259 -5.77 -11.06 0.71
N SER A 260 -6.90 -11.52 0.18
CA SER A 260 -7.09 -12.86 -0.40
C SER A 260 -8.18 -12.83 -1.47
N SER A 261 -8.67 -14.00 -1.92
CA SER A 261 -9.83 -14.09 -2.81
C SER A 261 -11.15 -13.61 -2.19
N ASP A 262 -11.25 -13.62 -0.85
CA ASP A 262 -12.50 -13.39 -0.11
C ASP A 262 -12.32 -12.45 1.09
N SER A 263 -11.13 -11.84 1.22
CA SER A 263 -10.79 -10.93 2.30
C SER A 263 -10.25 -9.62 1.77
N LEU A 264 -10.68 -8.54 2.42
CA LEU A 264 -10.38 -7.16 2.07
C LEU A 264 -9.68 -6.46 3.24
N TRP A 265 -8.97 -5.39 2.92
CA TRP A 265 -8.50 -4.40 3.88
C TRP A 265 -8.90 -3.02 3.39
N CYS A 266 -9.21 -2.13 4.31
CA CYS A 266 -9.43 -0.74 3.99
C CYS A 266 -8.76 0.19 5.01
N THR A 267 -8.38 1.37 4.55
CA THR A 267 -8.06 2.51 5.42
C THR A 267 -9.16 3.54 5.32
N THR A 268 -9.41 4.25 6.41
CA THR A 268 -10.38 5.34 6.46
C THR A 268 -9.65 6.69 6.44
N HIS A 269 -10.37 7.78 6.12
CA HIS A 269 -9.82 9.14 6.21
C HIS A 269 -9.44 9.53 7.66
N THR A 270 -9.95 8.81 8.65
CA THR A 270 -9.58 8.96 10.06
C THR A 270 -8.30 8.21 10.43
N ASN A 271 -7.63 7.54 9.49
CA ASN A 271 -6.44 6.70 9.68
C ASN A 271 -6.71 5.42 10.51
N ALA A 272 -7.92 4.87 10.42
CA ALA A 272 -8.17 3.52 10.92
C ALA A 272 -7.82 2.49 9.83
N LEU A 273 -7.28 1.34 10.23
CA LEU A 273 -7.17 0.16 9.40
C LEU A 273 -8.27 -0.82 9.80
N GLN A 274 -8.99 -1.36 8.82
CA GLN A 274 -9.98 -2.43 9.04
C GLN A 274 -9.67 -3.61 8.12
N LEU A 275 -9.80 -4.81 8.65
CA LEU A 275 -9.66 -6.06 7.91
C LEU A 275 -10.99 -6.82 7.91
N TRP A 276 -11.38 -7.27 6.72
CA TRP A 276 -12.71 -7.78 6.44
C TRP A 276 -12.63 -9.16 5.81
N ASN A 277 -13.55 -10.03 6.23
CA ASN A 277 -14.02 -11.14 5.43
C ASN A 277 -15.30 -10.66 4.75
N CYS A 278 -15.42 -10.85 3.43
CA CYS A 278 -16.53 -10.27 2.68
C CYS A 278 -17.90 -10.82 3.12
N GLU A 279 -17.94 -12.07 3.59
CA GLU A 279 -19.18 -12.73 4.04
C GLU A 279 -19.68 -12.20 5.39
N ASP A 280 -18.81 -11.58 6.19
CA ASP A 280 -19.12 -11.16 7.55
C ASP A 280 -19.64 -9.71 7.60
N ALA A 281 -20.56 -9.45 8.52
CA ALA A 281 -21.17 -8.12 8.68
C ALA A 281 -20.30 -7.09 9.42
N SER A 282 -19.12 -7.50 9.91
CA SER A 282 -18.22 -6.66 10.73
C SER A 282 -16.76 -7.01 10.44
N PRO A 283 -15.82 -6.05 10.57
CA PRO A 283 -14.42 -6.35 10.37
C PRO A 283 -13.92 -7.31 11.44
N TYR A 284 -13.11 -8.30 11.06
CA TYR A 284 -12.51 -9.24 12.01
C TYR A 284 -11.36 -8.60 12.79
N ALA A 285 -10.79 -7.50 12.30
CA ALA A 285 -9.82 -6.69 13.02
C ALA A 285 -9.97 -5.20 12.67
N ARG A 286 -9.83 -4.34 13.67
CA ARG A 286 -9.91 -2.88 13.52
C ARG A 286 -8.86 -2.19 14.39
N PHE A 287 -8.06 -1.34 13.76
CA PHE A 287 -7.00 -0.58 14.40
C PHE A 287 -7.23 0.90 14.15
N GLU A 288 -7.83 1.58 15.11
CA GLU A 288 -7.90 3.04 15.16
C GLU A 288 -6.52 3.69 15.22
N ARG A 289 -6.47 4.99 14.90
CA ARG A 289 -5.24 5.79 14.91
C ARG A 289 -4.41 5.64 16.19
N ASN A 290 -5.05 5.55 17.36
CA ASN A 290 -4.38 5.34 18.64
C ASN A 290 -3.58 4.05 18.73
N HIS A 291 -3.96 3.01 17.98
CA HIS A 291 -3.21 1.75 17.94
C HIS A 291 -1.92 1.84 17.12
N LEU A 292 -1.76 2.89 16.30
CA LEU A 292 -0.53 3.14 15.51
C LEU A 292 0.59 3.75 16.36
N ALA A 293 0.24 4.40 17.47
CA ALA A 293 1.16 5.00 18.43
C ALA A 293 1.81 3.93 19.30
N VAL A 294 2.76 3.18 18.71
CA VAL A 294 3.44 2.05 19.36
C VAL A 294 4.70 2.46 20.13
N SER A 295 5.20 3.67 19.93
CA SER A 295 6.38 4.20 20.63
C SER A 295 5.97 5.17 21.75
N PRO A 296 6.72 5.24 22.87
CA PRO A 296 6.36 6.11 24.00
C PRO A 296 6.23 7.60 23.67
N ASP A 297 6.98 8.08 22.68
CA ASP A 297 6.99 9.48 22.25
C ASP A 297 5.97 9.78 21.13
N ASP A 298 5.13 8.81 20.76
CA ASP A 298 4.12 9.02 19.74
C ASP A 298 2.90 9.75 20.31
N ASP A 299 2.47 10.78 19.59
CA ASP A 299 1.14 11.34 19.73
C ASP A 299 0.22 10.64 18.71
N PRO A 300 -0.85 9.96 19.15
CA PRO A 300 -1.82 9.36 18.25
C PRO A 300 -2.32 10.30 17.14
N ASP A 301 -2.54 11.58 17.42
CA ASP A 301 -3.14 12.50 16.45
C ASP A 301 -2.22 12.74 15.25
N ASN A 302 -0.91 12.55 15.45
CA ASN A 302 0.13 12.70 14.44
C ASN A 302 0.39 11.40 13.64
N CYS A 303 -0.21 10.28 14.03
CA CYS A 303 -0.02 8.99 13.37
C CYS A 303 -0.94 8.83 12.15
N TYR A 304 -0.42 8.18 11.11
CA TYR A 304 -1.15 7.91 9.89
C TYR A 304 -0.84 6.52 9.33
N VAL A 305 -1.80 5.94 8.62
CA VAL A 305 -1.60 4.67 7.89
C VAL A 305 -1.18 5.00 6.47
N VAL A 306 -0.11 4.38 5.98
CA VAL A 306 0.26 4.47 4.57
C VAL A 306 -0.50 3.41 3.77
N LYS A 307 -0.33 2.13 4.13
CA LYS A 307 -0.94 1.00 3.42
C LYS A 307 -0.79 -0.30 4.22
N TYR A 308 -1.73 -1.23 4.07
CA TYR A 308 -1.56 -2.61 4.49
C TYR A 308 -0.98 -3.46 3.37
N HIS A 309 0.02 -4.27 3.68
CA HIS A 309 0.70 -5.16 2.76
C HIS A 309 0.42 -6.62 3.17
N PRO A 310 -0.49 -7.33 2.46
CA PRO A 310 -0.87 -8.71 2.76
C PRO A 310 0.18 -9.74 2.31
N THR A 311 1.46 -9.43 2.51
CA THR A 311 2.59 -10.28 2.10
C THR A 311 3.30 -10.88 3.30
N ASN A 312 3.64 -12.16 3.19
CA ASN A 312 4.48 -12.84 4.18
C ASN A 312 5.95 -12.88 3.77
N VAL A 313 6.30 -12.42 2.57
CA VAL A 313 7.66 -12.55 2.01
C VAL A 313 8.66 -11.65 2.74
N MET A 314 8.22 -10.52 3.29
CA MET A 314 9.10 -9.55 3.92
C MET A 314 9.45 -9.94 5.37
N PHE A 315 8.44 -10.12 6.21
CA PHE A 315 8.62 -10.34 7.66
C PHE A 315 8.09 -11.69 8.15
N GLY A 316 7.77 -12.62 7.24
CA GLY A 316 7.10 -13.89 7.55
C GLY A 316 5.60 -13.74 7.84
N ARG A 317 5.07 -12.52 7.82
CA ARG A 317 3.68 -12.17 8.12
C ARG A 317 3.29 -10.84 7.48
N PRO A 318 1.99 -10.54 7.32
CA PRO A 318 1.52 -9.27 6.80
C PRO A 318 1.92 -8.12 7.71
N PHE A 319 2.05 -6.93 7.12
CA PHE A 319 2.40 -5.74 7.88
C PHE A 319 1.69 -4.50 7.36
N VAL A 320 1.52 -3.54 8.26
CA VAL A 320 1.04 -2.18 7.99
C VAL A 320 2.27 -1.28 7.89
N LEU A 321 2.36 -0.51 6.81
CA LEU A 321 3.26 0.63 6.77
C LEU A 321 2.52 1.83 7.36
N ALA A 322 3.06 2.41 8.43
CA ALA A 322 2.49 3.55 9.12
C ALA A 322 3.58 4.60 9.38
N GLY A 323 3.18 5.85 9.57
CA GLY A 323 4.10 6.93 9.90
C GLY A 323 3.55 7.85 10.98
N SER A 324 4.39 8.78 11.42
CA SER A 324 3.96 9.88 12.28
C SER A 324 4.75 11.14 11.96
N SER A 325 4.05 12.28 11.86
CA SER A 325 4.66 13.58 11.60
C SER A 325 4.76 14.36 12.90
N THR A 326 5.98 14.69 13.33
CA THR A 326 6.22 15.41 14.59
C THR A 326 7.16 16.59 14.35
N PRO A 327 7.20 17.60 15.24
CA PRO A 327 8.18 18.68 15.15
C PRO A 327 9.64 18.21 15.13
N GLN A 328 9.93 17.02 15.66
CA GLN A 328 11.24 16.39 15.66
C GLN A 328 11.61 15.73 14.33
N GLY A 329 10.63 15.52 13.45
CA GLY A 329 10.78 14.92 12.13
C GLY A 329 9.72 13.87 11.82
N GLU A 330 9.90 13.25 10.66
CA GLU A 330 9.01 12.23 10.11
C GLU A 330 9.50 10.83 10.51
N LYS A 331 8.62 10.03 11.11
CA LYS A 331 8.90 8.62 11.41
C LYS A 331 8.11 7.73 10.47
N LEU A 332 8.71 6.60 10.09
CA LEU A 332 8.10 5.58 9.25
C LEU A 332 8.40 4.20 9.85
N ARG A 333 7.40 3.32 9.93
CA ARG A 333 7.50 2.04 10.63
C ARG A 333 6.67 0.95 9.97
N CYS A 334 7.12 -0.28 10.10
CA CYS A 334 6.39 -1.49 9.73
C CYS A 334 5.81 -2.12 10.99
N LEU A 335 4.49 -2.31 11.03
CA LEU A 335 3.77 -2.91 12.16
C LEU A 335 3.12 -4.22 11.71
N SER A 336 3.42 -5.33 12.37
CA SER A 336 2.67 -6.58 12.18
C SER A 336 1.46 -6.65 13.08
N ILE A 337 0.45 -7.40 12.64
CA ILE A 337 -0.70 -7.75 13.47
C ILE A 337 -0.40 -9.05 14.21
N VAL A 338 -0.36 -9.00 15.54
CA VAL A 338 -0.07 -10.13 16.42
C VAL A 338 -1.07 -10.11 17.56
N ASN A 339 -1.89 -11.16 17.70
CA ASN A 339 -2.90 -11.27 18.77
C ASN A 339 -3.76 -10.01 18.93
N ASP A 340 -4.34 -9.54 17.82
CA ASP A 340 -5.18 -8.33 17.73
C ASP A 340 -4.50 -7.04 18.20
N ARG A 341 -3.17 -6.98 18.10
CA ARG A 341 -2.37 -5.78 18.40
C ARG A 341 -1.37 -5.51 17.28
N LEU A 342 -1.02 -4.23 17.14
CA LEU A 342 0.05 -3.80 16.27
C LEU A 342 1.38 -3.85 17.04
N GLU A 343 2.31 -4.63 16.53
CA GLU A 343 3.67 -4.76 17.07
C GLU A 343 4.67 -4.29 16.02
N MET A 344 5.68 -3.51 16.45
CA MET A 344 6.69 -2.98 15.55
C MET A 344 7.63 -4.08 15.04
N CYS A 345 7.66 -4.29 13.73
CA CYS A 345 8.62 -5.15 13.03
C CYS A 345 9.91 -4.40 12.71
N ASP A 346 9.78 -3.20 12.18
CA ASP A 346 10.92 -2.37 11.78
C ASP A 346 10.59 -0.88 11.90
N GLU A 347 11.63 -0.11 12.22
CA GLU A 347 11.62 1.34 12.18
C GLU A 347 12.51 1.77 11.00
N ILE A 348 11.89 2.36 9.97
CA ILE A 348 12.56 2.70 8.73
C ILE A 348 13.33 4.02 8.92
N ILE A 349 14.60 3.87 9.30
CA ILE A 349 15.50 4.99 9.55
C ILE A 349 15.88 5.71 8.24
N GLY A 350 15.81 7.04 8.26
CA GLY A 350 16.20 7.90 7.15
C GLY A 350 15.04 8.44 6.32
N ASN A 351 13.79 8.07 6.65
CA ASN A 351 12.63 8.74 6.06
C ASN A 351 12.56 10.19 6.54
N ASN A 352 12.26 11.10 5.62
CA ASN A 352 12.24 12.55 5.87
C ASN A 352 11.04 13.24 5.19
N GLN A 353 9.96 12.50 4.98
CA GLN A 353 8.72 12.99 4.40
C GLN A 353 7.49 12.26 4.96
N VAL A 354 6.33 12.89 4.90
CA VAL A 354 5.05 12.17 5.05
C VAL A 354 4.86 11.26 3.85
N VAL A 355 4.76 9.95 4.07
CA VAL A 355 4.59 8.97 2.99
C VAL A 355 3.12 8.84 2.63
N ARG A 356 2.78 9.00 1.36
CA ARG A 356 1.41 8.97 0.84
C ARG A 356 1.03 7.62 0.23
N ASP A 357 1.97 6.93 -0.38
CA ASP A 357 1.72 5.59 -0.94
C ASP A 357 2.96 4.70 -0.89
N SER A 358 2.73 3.40 -0.97
CA SER A 358 3.78 2.40 -0.98
C SER A 358 3.44 1.17 -1.81
N TRP A 359 4.49 0.50 -2.28
CA TRP A 359 4.41 -0.74 -3.04
C TRP A 359 5.53 -1.69 -2.61
N VAL A 360 5.23 -2.98 -2.50
CA VAL A 360 6.22 -4.02 -2.19
C VAL A 360 6.53 -4.80 -3.46
N ASP A 361 7.81 -5.00 -3.72
CA ASP A 361 8.30 -6.00 -4.67
C ASP A 361 8.87 -7.17 -3.88
N GLU A 362 8.08 -8.24 -3.81
CA GLU A 362 8.41 -9.46 -3.09
C GLU A 362 9.62 -10.19 -3.67
N GLN A 363 9.80 -10.13 -5.00
CA GLN A 363 10.84 -10.87 -5.69
C GLN A 363 12.23 -10.31 -5.36
N ASN A 364 12.36 -8.99 -5.29
CA ASN A 364 13.62 -8.32 -4.99
C ASN A 364 13.73 -7.86 -3.52
N HIS A 365 12.72 -8.16 -2.69
CA HIS A 365 12.61 -7.70 -1.31
C HIS A 365 12.77 -6.18 -1.17
N LEU A 366 12.10 -5.44 -2.06
CA LEU A 366 12.12 -3.98 -2.10
C LEU A 366 10.80 -3.41 -1.58
N LEU A 367 10.88 -2.27 -0.91
CA LEU A 367 9.76 -1.42 -0.60
C LEU A 367 9.94 -0.08 -1.32
N LEU A 368 8.95 0.32 -2.11
CA LEU A 368 8.87 1.62 -2.76
C LEU A 368 7.94 2.51 -1.94
N THR A 369 8.35 3.75 -1.70
CA THR A 369 7.52 4.75 -1.03
C THR A 369 7.59 6.09 -1.74
N GLY A 370 6.45 6.78 -1.84
CA GLY A 370 6.35 8.15 -2.34
C GLY A 370 5.64 9.05 -1.34
N GLY A 371 6.04 10.32 -1.24
CA GLY A 371 5.48 11.23 -0.24
C GLY A 371 5.54 12.72 -0.58
N GLU A 372 5.35 13.53 0.47
CA GLU A 372 5.10 14.97 0.39
C GLU A 372 6.28 15.82 -0.08
N GLU A 373 7.50 15.39 0.18
CA GLU A 373 8.71 16.11 -0.26
C GLU A 373 9.10 15.78 -1.72
N CYS A 374 8.20 15.13 -2.47
CA CYS A 374 8.45 14.61 -3.80
C CYS A 374 9.64 13.63 -3.85
N PHE A 375 9.94 12.95 -2.74
CA PHE A 375 10.92 11.87 -2.73
C PHE A 375 10.26 10.55 -3.10
N VAL A 376 10.94 9.82 -3.97
CA VAL A 376 10.69 8.41 -4.25
C VAL A 376 11.85 7.63 -3.64
N ASN A 377 11.54 6.84 -2.62
CA ASN A 377 12.52 6.03 -1.91
C ASN A 377 12.29 4.57 -2.23
N ILE A 378 13.39 3.87 -2.53
CA ILE A 378 13.46 2.42 -2.64
C ILE A 378 14.27 1.93 -1.45
N TRP A 379 13.65 1.09 -0.64
CA TRP A 379 14.22 0.48 0.54
C TRP A 379 14.50 -0.99 0.25
N GLN A 380 15.70 -1.46 0.55
CA GLN A 380 16.07 -2.87 0.45
C GLN A 380 15.95 -3.52 1.81
N LEU A 381 15.19 -4.61 1.91
CA LEU A 381 15.20 -5.44 3.10
C LEU A 381 16.54 -6.17 3.17
N LYS A 382 17.25 -6.03 4.29
CA LYS A 382 18.47 -6.80 4.59
C LYS A 382 18.32 -7.52 5.91
N GLU A 383 18.62 -8.81 5.91
CA GLU A 383 18.80 -9.56 7.15
C GLU A 383 19.98 -8.98 7.93
N LYS A 384 19.87 -8.84 9.26
CA LYS A 384 21.06 -8.57 10.06
C LYS A 384 22.04 -9.75 9.87
N PRO A 385 23.33 -9.49 9.64
CA PRO A 385 24.31 -10.55 9.67
C PRO A 385 24.22 -11.23 11.05
N MET A 386 23.99 -12.54 11.08
CA MET A 386 24.18 -13.30 12.31
C MET A 386 25.63 -13.06 12.74
N MET A 387 25.84 -12.37 13.86
CA MET A 387 27.18 -12.33 14.45
C MET A 387 27.61 -13.78 14.65
N SER A 388 28.79 -14.14 14.15
CA SER A 388 29.33 -15.47 14.36
C SER A 388 29.45 -15.72 15.87
N ARG A 389 29.33 -16.99 16.30
CA ARG A 389 29.50 -17.40 17.71
C ARG A 389 30.80 -16.90 18.35
N GLU A 390 31.77 -16.47 17.55
CA GLU A 390 33.08 -15.95 17.98
C GLU A 390 33.01 -14.51 18.52
N GLU A 391 32.10 -13.67 18.04
CA GLU A 391 31.95 -12.29 18.55
C GLU A 391 31.21 -12.21 19.89
N TYR A 392 30.33 -13.18 20.17
CA TYR A 392 29.74 -13.36 21.49
C TYR A 392 30.80 -13.71 22.56
N ALA A 393 31.82 -14.50 22.19
CA ALA A 393 32.90 -14.87 23.10
C ALA A 393 33.81 -13.68 23.45
N HIS A 394 34.02 -12.75 22.51
CA HIS A 394 34.86 -11.57 22.75
C HIS A 394 34.19 -10.47 23.58
N ARG A 395 32.85 -10.34 23.55
CA ARG A 395 32.12 -9.42 24.45
C ARG A 395 31.84 -10.02 25.84
N GLY A 396 31.90 -11.35 25.98
CA GLY A 396 31.71 -12.05 27.26
C GLY A 396 32.91 -12.05 28.22
N SER A 397 34.12 -11.67 27.78
CA SER A 397 35.32 -11.68 28.66
C SER A 397 35.74 -10.32 29.21
N ALA A 398 35.05 -9.23 28.83
CA ALA A 398 35.39 -7.88 29.28
C ALA A 398 34.57 -7.46 30.51
N ARG A 399 34.76 -8.13 31.66
CA ARG A 399 34.62 -7.55 33.01
C ARG A 399 35.10 -8.51 34.09
N TRP A 400 35.79 -7.92 35.09
CA TRP A 400 36.40 -8.51 36.29
C TRP A 400 37.87 -8.94 36.19
N VAL A 401 38.77 -7.96 36.16
CA VAL A 401 40.03 -8.06 36.89
C VAL A 401 40.11 -6.87 37.84
N HIS A 402 39.83 -7.14 39.12
CA HIS A 402 40.20 -6.25 40.22
C HIS A 402 41.72 -6.07 40.21
N LYS A 403 42.21 -4.86 39.96
CA LYS A 403 43.62 -4.51 40.18
C LYS A 403 43.76 -3.94 41.59
N LEU A 404 44.03 -4.82 42.55
CA LEU A 404 44.73 -4.44 43.78
C LEU A 404 46.07 -3.82 43.35
N ASN A 405 46.28 -2.54 43.66
CA ASN A 405 47.61 -1.97 43.66
C ASN A 405 47.82 -1.23 44.98
N THR A 406 48.51 -1.93 45.86
CA THR A 406 49.10 -1.45 47.12
C THR A 406 49.95 -0.22 46.88
N GLU A 407 49.67 0.83 47.64
CA GLU A 407 50.56 1.96 47.86
C GLU A 407 51.90 1.47 48.42
N LYS A 408 53.00 1.78 47.74
CA LYS A 408 54.34 1.76 48.33
C LYS A 408 54.89 3.17 48.31
N HIS A 409 54.85 3.81 49.47
CA HIS A 409 55.62 5.00 49.78
C HIS A 409 57.11 4.72 49.54
N GLN A 410 57.73 5.45 48.62
CA GLN A 410 59.18 5.60 48.55
C GLN A 410 59.56 6.99 49.05
N CYS A 411 60.15 7.01 50.24
CA CYS A 411 60.83 8.15 50.83
C CYS A 411 62.08 8.47 49.99
N ARG A 412 62.20 9.71 49.50
CA ARG A 412 63.46 10.25 48.97
C ARG A 412 63.89 11.43 49.83
N THR A 413 64.91 11.21 50.64
CA THR A 413 65.67 12.22 51.38
C THR A 413 66.51 13.06 50.42
N LYS A 414 66.49 14.39 50.58
CA LYS A 414 67.43 15.32 49.94
C LYS A 414 68.72 15.40 50.77
N PRO A 415 69.92 15.49 50.17
CA PRO A 415 71.13 15.85 50.89
C PRO A 415 71.20 17.37 51.12
N TYR A 416 71.96 17.72 52.15
CA TYR A 416 72.18 19.04 52.78
C TYR A 416 72.34 20.24 51.84
#